data_AF-A0A292IJ74-F1
#
_entry.id   AF-A0A292IJ74-F1
#
_cell.length_a   1.000
_cell.length_b   1.000
_cell.length_c   1.000
_cell.angle_alpha   90.00
_cell.angle_beta   90.00
_cell.angle_gamma   90.00
#
_symmetry.space_group_name_H-M   'P 1'
#
loop_
_entity.id
_entity.type
_entity.pdbx_description
1 polymer ?
#
loop_
_entity_poly.entity_id
_entity_poly.type
_entity_poly.pdbx_seq_one_letter_code
_entity_poly.pdbx_strand_id
1 'polypeptide(L)'
;MLPSKLLQRYDALKEKATITIANINLLLDQQNNIQSLPEQLESSNEATGFVISHDDLDGTIDLKIVVAQKANNPNKFYAQDGKLNKYELAGKTVRLTGFENEKNLVKKQYAQWQTKSTLSIPNQHPVALWDPYFNLNNLSRQVNQENVIEKINGYLPGTADQKLHLLDTSLKELGYKTKITNVQIDHATNNSSKSSELRFNLSILNNQDQIVKDDFSFDQNWTGLSLKLTNFAKGQDSFLNIPIKHNFVEVISRENNNLQGWHRLDISFENLTTKQEVTWYLQAVVRKNKVVDLLKNIKNTFKAQRQDNARINSHVYAISLNPEHNSITRYETHKLYDYQTNSGSNLIAGGHENGNIIYNRQKIIDNRWNGMRKHGQFYRVQGFDGFERELKHLLSLSTFTDNNNDANNPFLA
;
A
#
# COMPACT_ATOMS: atom_id res chain seq x y z
N MET A 1 28.08 -6.78 8.16
CA MET A 1 27.98 -5.51 7.41
C MET A 1 29.22 -5.39 6.53
N LEU A 2 29.07 -5.68 5.23
CA LEU A 2 30.14 -5.72 4.23
C LEU A 2 29.67 -5.60 2.75
N PRO A 3 28.38 -5.79 2.36
CA PRO A 3 28.00 -5.74 0.94
C PRO A 3 28.12 -4.36 0.26
N SER A 4 27.75 -3.26 0.93
CA SER A 4 27.62 -1.95 0.28
C SER A 4 28.93 -1.29 -0.15
N LYS A 5 30.01 -1.49 0.61
CA LYS A 5 31.35 -1.01 0.21
C LYS A 5 31.93 -1.80 -0.96
N LEU A 6 31.45 -3.02 -1.18
CA LEU A 6 31.98 -3.92 -2.20
C LEU A 6 31.37 -3.63 -3.57
N LEU A 7 30.06 -3.37 -3.67
CA LEU A 7 29.43 -2.95 -4.93
C LEU A 7 29.90 -1.58 -5.41
N GLN A 8 30.05 -0.58 -4.52
CA GLN A 8 30.65 0.71 -4.90
C GLN A 8 32.11 0.60 -5.32
N ARG A 9 32.84 -0.41 -4.84
CA ARG A 9 34.22 -0.69 -5.25
C ARG A 9 34.30 -1.53 -6.51
N TYR A 10 33.23 -2.23 -6.86
CA TYR A 10 33.14 -3.04 -8.05
C TYR A 10 33.16 -2.19 -9.33
N ASP A 11 32.42 -1.07 -9.36
CA ASP A 11 32.45 -0.11 -10.46
C ASP A 11 33.85 0.53 -10.68
N ALA A 12 34.71 0.51 -9.65
CA ALA A 12 36.10 0.98 -9.75
C ALA A 12 37.04 -0.05 -10.41
N LEU A 13 36.61 -1.30 -10.57
CA LEU A 13 37.37 -2.41 -11.15
C LEU A 13 37.08 -2.56 -12.64
N LYS A 14 37.35 -1.53 -13.44
CA LYS A 14 37.31 -1.67 -14.91
C LYS A 14 38.37 -2.67 -15.38
N GLU A 15 38.05 -3.50 -16.37
CA GLU A 15 39.02 -4.40 -17.00
C GLU A 15 40.31 -3.64 -17.35
N LYS A 16 41.46 -4.24 -17.01
CA LYS A 16 42.82 -3.68 -17.22
C LYS A 16 43.23 -2.51 -16.31
N ALA A 17 42.45 -2.12 -15.31
CA ALA A 17 42.92 -1.18 -14.28
C ALA A 17 43.91 -1.86 -13.32
N THR A 18 45.00 -1.18 -13.02
CA THR A 18 46.01 -1.59 -12.04
C THR A 18 45.48 -1.38 -10.62
N ILE A 19 45.47 -2.44 -9.79
CA ILE A 19 44.93 -2.40 -8.42
C ILE A 19 46.03 -2.81 -7.44
N THR A 20 46.22 -2.05 -6.37
CA THR A 20 47.22 -2.38 -5.35
C THR A 20 46.76 -3.59 -4.52
N ILE A 21 47.72 -4.37 -3.99
CA ILE A 21 47.38 -5.48 -3.07
C ILE A 21 46.61 -4.99 -1.84
N ALA A 22 46.93 -3.80 -1.33
CA ALA A 22 46.19 -3.18 -0.23
C ALA A 22 44.70 -3.02 -0.58
N ASN A 23 44.37 -2.56 -1.80
CA ASN A 23 42.98 -2.41 -2.23
C ASN A 23 42.27 -3.77 -2.36
N ILE A 24 42.96 -4.80 -2.85
CA ILE A 24 42.41 -6.16 -2.95
C ILE A 24 42.13 -6.72 -1.54
N ASN A 25 43.06 -6.56 -0.61
CA ASN A 25 42.90 -7.02 0.78
C ASN A 25 41.75 -6.33 1.52
N LEU A 26 41.34 -5.13 1.10
CA LEU A 26 40.12 -4.52 1.65
C LEU A 26 38.83 -5.20 1.18
N LEU A 27 38.88 -6.09 0.18
CA LEU A 27 37.76 -6.87 -0.33
C LEU A 27 37.75 -8.31 0.21
N LEU A 28 38.83 -8.74 0.85
CA LEU A 28 39.00 -10.08 1.40
C LEU A 28 38.68 -10.09 2.89
N ASP A 29 38.33 -11.26 3.43
CA ASP A 29 38.30 -11.44 4.86
C ASP A 29 39.73 -11.43 5.45
N GLN A 30 39.85 -11.22 6.76
CA GLN A 30 41.15 -11.13 7.42
C GLN A 30 42.02 -12.39 7.30
N GLN A 31 41.41 -13.56 7.04
CA GLN A 31 42.12 -14.84 6.94
C GLN A 31 42.67 -15.08 5.53
N ASN A 32 42.09 -14.44 4.52
CA ASN A 32 42.43 -14.64 3.11
C ASN A 32 43.26 -13.49 2.51
N ASN A 33 43.74 -12.54 3.32
CA ASN A 33 44.59 -11.46 2.85
C ASN A 33 45.82 -11.97 2.10
N ILE A 34 46.07 -11.36 0.95
CA ILE A 34 47.31 -11.55 0.19
C ILE A 34 48.44 -10.92 1.00
N GLN A 35 49.45 -11.73 1.33
CA GLN A 35 50.62 -11.24 2.06
C GLN A 35 51.37 -10.19 1.24
N SER A 36 51.83 -9.14 1.93
CA SER A 36 52.75 -8.17 1.35
C SER A 36 54.06 -8.84 0.94
N LEU A 37 54.80 -8.18 0.05
CA LEU A 37 56.14 -8.65 -0.30
C LEU A 37 57.06 -8.52 0.94
N PRO A 38 58.04 -9.43 1.11
CA PRO A 38 59.10 -9.23 2.10
C PRO A 38 59.82 -7.89 1.91
N GLU A 39 60.20 -7.20 2.99
CA GLU A 39 60.86 -5.89 2.95
C GLU A 39 62.06 -5.83 1.99
N GLN A 40 62.82 -6.94 1.90
CA GLN A 40 63.97 -7.04 1.00
C GLN A 40 63.59 -6.88 -0.48
N LEU A 41 62.39 -7.34 -0.85
CA LEU A 41 61.88 -7.29 -2.22
C LEU A 41 61.09 -6.00 -2.50
N GLU A 42 60.44 -5.41 -1.50
CA GLU A 42 59.65 -4.19 -1.66
C GLU A 42 60.47 -2.98 -2.11
N SER A 43 61.76 -2.93 -1.81
CA SER A 43 62.65 -1.84 -2.23
C SER A 43 62.75 -1.68 -3.75
N SER A 44 62.64 -2.79 -4.50
CA SER A 44 62.88 -2.86 -5.95
C SER A 44 61.69 -3.40 -6.74
N ASN A 45 60.69 -3.95 -6.06
CA ASN A 45 59.53 -4.59 -6.66
C ASN A 45 58.23 -4.10 -6.03
N GLU A 46 57.15 -4.28 -6.76
CA GLU A 46 55.79 -4.06 -6.29
C GLU A 46 54.92 -5.26 -6.67
N ALA A 47 53.96 -5.57 -5.81
CA ALA A 47 52.91 -6.54 -6.12
C ALA A 47 51.66 -5.78 -6.53
N THR A 48 51.05 -6.23 -7.62
CA THR A 48 49.92 -5.53 -8.22
C THR A 48 48.93 -6.51 -8.81
N GLY A 49 47.64 -6.20 -8.73
CA GLY A 49 46.56 -6.98 -9.30
C GLY A 49 46.00 -6.34 -10.57
N PHE A 50 45.53 -7.19 -11.49
CA PHE A 50 44.83 -6.81 -12.69
C PHE A 50 43.56 -7.64 -12.82
N VAL A 51 42.42 -6.99 -13.04
CA VAL A 51 41.18 -7.71 -13.37
C VAL A 51 41.30 -8.26 -14.78
N ILE A 52 41.22 -9.58 -14.91
CA ILE A 52 41.31 -10.30 -16.19
C ILE A 52 39.91 -10.50 -16.76
N SER A 53 38.98 -10.91 -15.90
CA SER A 53 37.58 -11.14 -16.23
C SER A 53 36.73 -11.05 -14.97
N HIS A 54 35.44 -10.83 -15.17
CA HIS A 54 34.44 -10.87 -14.14
C HIS A 54 33.21 -11.60 -14.67
N ASP A 55 32.52 -12.30 -13.78
CA ASP A 55 31.21 -12.86 -14.03
C ASP A 55 30.24 -12.33 -12.98
N ASP A 56 29.50 -11.31 -13.38
CA ASP A 56 28.48 -10.67 -12.56
C ASP A 56 27.34 -11.61 -12.24
N LEU A 57 27.07 -12.65 -13.04
CA LEU A 57 26.00 -13.62 -12.82
C LEU A 57 26.37 -14.61 -11.70
N ASP A 58 27.62 -15.06 -11.71
CA ASP A 58 28.14 -16.02 -10.74
C ASP A 58 28.80 -15.34 -9.52
N GLY A 59 28.93 -14.01 -9.54
CA GLY A 59 29.53 -13.23 -8.46
C GLY A 59 31.02 -13.52 -8.30
N THR A 60 31.71 -13.69 -9.43
CA THR A 60 33.14 -14.05 -9.46
C THR A 60 33.99 -13.01 -10.16
N ILE A 61 35.21 -12.82 -9.68
CA ILE A 61 36.21 -11.93 -10.29
C ILE A 61 37.52 -12.69 -10.40
N ASP A 62 38.09 -12.78 -11.60
CA ASP A 62 39.41 -13.34 -11.82
C ASP A 62 40.46 -12.22 -11.82
N LEU A 63 41.33 -12.25 -10.81
CA LEU A 63 42.42 -11.29 -10.64
C LEU A 63 43.76 -11.94 -10.97
N LYS A 64 44.56 -11.31 -11.82
CA LYS A 64 45.97 -11.64 -11.99
C LYS A 64 46.79 -10.86 -11.00
N ILE A 65 47.43 -11.55 -10.07
CA ILE A 65 48.42 -10.96 -9.18
C ILE A 65 49.80 -11.17 -9.79
N VAL A 66 50.54 -10.09 -9.99
CA VAL A 66 51.90 -10.11 -10.52
C VAL A 66 52.83 -9.38 -9.57
N VAL A 67 54.11 -9.77 -9.59
CA VAL A 67 55.20 -8.98 -9.01
C VAL A 67 55.91 -8.31 -10.17
N ALA A 68 56.09 -6.99 -10.10
CA ALA A 68 56.73 -6.17 -11.12
C ALA A 68 57.94 -5.46 -10.53
N GLN A 69 58.96 -5.23 -11.37
CA GLN A 69 60.11 -4.43 -10.98
C GLN A 69 59.74 -2.93 -11.07
N LYS A 70 60.05 -2.14 -10.03
CA LYS A 70 59.66 -0.72 -9.95
C LYS A 70 60.31 0.21 -11.00
N ALA A 71 61.26 -0.29 -11.80
CA ALA A 71 62.09 0.53 -12.69
C ALA A 71 61.72 0.43 -14.18
N ASN A 72 61.38 1.58 -14.77
CA ASN A 72 61.42 2.00 -16.19
C ASN A 72 60.84 1.11 -17.31
N ASN A 73 60.18 -0.01 -17.03
CA ASN A 73 59.53 -0.78 -18.10
C ASN A 73 58.25 -1.49 -17.62
N PRO A 74 57.04 -1.01 -17.97
CA PRO A 74 55.76 -1.53 -17.48
C PRO A 74 55.41 -2.95 -17.93
N ASN A 75 56.33 -3.64 -18.64
CA ASN A 75 56.12 -4.96 -19.24
C ASN A 75 57.02 -6.05 -18.67
N LYS A 76 57.72 -5.81 -17.55
CA LYS A 76 58.61 -6.79 -16.92
C LYS A 76 58.01 -7.29 -15.60
N PHE A 77 57.37 -8.46 -15.68
CA PHE A 77 56.72 -9.12 -14.56
C PHE A 77 57.44 -10.42 -14.24
N TYR A 78 57.49 -10.80 -12.97
CA TYR A 78 58.07 -12.08 -12.57
C TYR A 78 57.10 -13.23 -12.85
N ALA A 79 57.57 -14.21 -13.62
CA ALA A 79 56.93 -15.52 -13.72
C ALA A 79 57.20 -16.35 -12.46
N GLN A 80 56.47 -17.47 -12.32
CA GLN A 80 56.57 -18.34 -11.14
C GLN A 80 57.95 -18.99 -10.98
N ASP A 81 58.73 -19.07 -12.05
CA ASP A 81 60.12 -19.55 -12.04
C ASP A 81 61.14 -18.46 -11.64
N GLY A 82 60.67 -17.26 -11.28
CA GLY A 82 61.49 -16.12 -10.89
C GLY A 82 62.11 -15.34 -12.05
N LYS A 83 61.82 -15.69 -13.31
CA LYS A 83 62.32 -14.94 -14.47
C LYS A 83 61.38 -13.81 -14.87
N LEU A 84 61.94 -12.75 -15.44
CA LEU A 84 61.15 -11.67 -16.02
C LEU A 84 60.52 -12.12 -17.33
N ASN A 85 59.21 -11.88 -17.46
CA ASN A 85 58.40 -12.29 -18.58
C ASN A 85 57.32 -11.24 -18.92
N LYS A 86 56.61 -11.48 -20.02
CA LYS A 86 55.44 -10.69 -20.40
C LYS A 86 54.27 -10.96 -19.45
N TYR A 87 53.34 -10.01 -19.40
CA TYR A 87 52.17 -10.06 -18.53
C TYR A 87 51.39 -11.39 -18.65
N GLU A 88 51.24 -11.93 -19.85
CA GLU A 88 50.46 -13.14 -20.12
C GLU A 88 51.03 -14.38 -19.41
N LEU A 89 52.35 -14.44 -19.24
CA LEU A 89 53.09 -15.58 -18.68
C LEU A 89 53.56 -15.37 -17.23
N ALA A 90 53.29 -14.20 -16.66
CA ALA A 90 53.72 -13.83 -15.32
C ALA A 90 52.64 -14.01 -14.24
N GLY A 91 53.05 -14.02 -12.97
CA GLY A 91 52.12 -13.99 -11.83
C GLY A 91 51.24 -15.23 -11.64
N LYS A 92 50.10 -15.03 -10.96
CA LYS A 92 49.12 -16.05 -10.63
C LYS A 92 47.71 -15.47 -10.73
N THR A 93 46.80 -16.21 -11.35
CA THR A 93 45.37 -15.87 -11.33
C THR A 93 44.74 -16.41 -10.04
N VAL A 94 43.99 -15.56 -9.36
CA VAL A 94 43.18 -15.90 -8.18
C VAL A 94 41.74 -15.50 -8.48
N ARG A 95 40.81 -16.42 -8.22
CA ARG A 95 39.37 -16.15 -8.33
C ARG A 95 38.83 -15.70 -6.98
N LEU A 96 38.24 -14.52 -6.95
CA LEU A 96 37.44 -14.05 -5.84
C LEU A 96 35.99 -14.51 -6.03
N THR A 97 35.38 -15.04 -4.97
CA THR A 97 33.99 -15.53 -4.96
C THR A 97 33.29 -15.03 -3.69
N GLY A 98 31.96 -15.16 -3.65
CA GLY A 98 31.16 -14.81 -2.48
C GLY A 98 30.55 -13.40 -2.52
N PHE A 99 30.63 -12.71 -3.65
CA PHE A 99 29.87 -11.48 -3.88
C PHE A 99 28.45 -11.84 -4.33
N GLU A 100 27.45 -11.43 -3.54
CA GLU A 100 26.04 -11.64 -3.90
C GLU A 100 25.63 -10.51 -4.86
N ASN A 101 25.65 -10.78 -6.16
CA ASN A 101 25.22 -9.82 -7.18
C ASN A 101 23.71 -9.53 -7.09
N GLU A 102 23.26 -8.44 -7.74
CA GLU A 102 21.86 -8.00 -7.73
C GLU A 102 20.88 -9.10 -8.13
N LYS A 103 21.22 -9.88 -9.15
CA LYS A 103 20.39 -10.99 -9.62
C LYS A 103 20.21 -12.07 -8.55
N ASN A 104 21.29 -12.47 -7.89
CA ASN A 104 21.26 -13.47 -6.83
C ASN A 104 20.52 -12.95 -5.60
N LEU A 105 20.68 -11.66 -5.25
CA LEU A 105 19.93 -11.01 -4.18
C LEU A 105 18.42 -11.00 -4.48
N VAL A 106 18.02 -10.58 -5.69
CA VAL A 106 16.60 -10.57 -6.12
C VAL A 106 16.02 -11.98 -6.11
N LYS A 107 16.73 -12.95 -6.69
CA LYS A 107 16.29 -14.36 -6.73
C LYS A 107 16.12 -14.94 -5.33
N LYS A 108 17.08 -14.68 -4.44
CA LYS A 108 17.02 -15.09 -3.03
C LYS A 108 15.85 -14.44 -2.30
N GLN A 109 15.61 -13.15 -2.53
CA GLN A 109 14.47 -12.43 -1.94
C GLN A 109 13.13 -13.04 -2.35
N TYR A 110 12.94 -13.33 -3.64
CA TYR A 110 11.74 -13.98 -4.13
C TYR A 110 11.58 -15.39 -3.58
N ALA A 111 12.66 -16.18 -3.54
CA ALA A 111 12.64 -17.51 -2.95
C ALA A 111 12.19 -17.47 -1.48
N GLN A 112 12.65 -16.49 -0.70
CA GLN A 112 12.21 -16.30 0.68
C GLN A 112 10.71 -16.01 0.78
N TRP A 113 10.16 -15.14 -0.08
CA TRP A 113 8.71 -14.84 -0.07
C TRP A 113 7.85 -15.99 -0.58
N GLN A 114 8.33 -16.75 -1.56
CA GLN A 114 7.62 -17.92 -2.11
C GLN A 114 7.38 -19.01 -1.06
N THR A 115 8.23 -19.12 -0.04
CA THR A 115 7.99 -20.02 1.09
C THR A 115 6.73 -19.68 1.89
N LYS A 116 6.16 -18.48 1.70
CA LYS A 116 5.00 -17.94 2.44
C LYS A 116 3.90 -17.40 1.53
N SER A 117 3.48 -18.19 0.54
CA SER A 117 2.36 -17.83 -0.36
C SER A 117 1.02 -17.60 0.36
N THR A 118 0.85 -18.21 1.54
CA THR A 118 -0.30 -18.02 2.42
C THR A 118 0.16 -17.53 3.79
N LEU A 119 -0.38 -16.39 4.21
CA LEU A 119 -0.04 -15.70 5.45
C LEU A 119 -1.27 -15.70 6.36
N SER A 120 -1.18 -16.35 7.52
CA SER A 120 -2.32 -16.53 8.41
C SER A 120 -2.32 -15.49 9.53
N ILE A 121 -3.43 -14.76 9.67
CA ILE A 121 -3.66 -13.80 10.76
C ILE A 121 -3.88 -14.59 12.07
N PRO A 122 -3.35 -14.13 13.22
CA PRO A 122 -3.48 -14.87 14.48
C PRO A 122 -4.93 -14.98 14.95
N ASN A 123 -5.31 -16.21 15.34
CA ASN A 123 -6.62 -16.50 15.94
C ASN A 123 -6.87 -15.78 17.28
N GLN A 124 -5.81 -15.43 18.01
CA GLN A 124 -5.90 -14.85 19.35
C GLN A 124 -6.36 -13.39 19.32
N HIS A 125 -6.14 -12.69 18.20
CA HIS A 125 -6.59 -11.32 17.96
C HIS A 125 -7.16 -11.22 16.53
N PRO A 126 -8.42 -11.65 16.34
CA PRO A 126 -9.02 -11.66 15.03
C PRO A 126 -9.08 -10.23 14.45
N VAL A 127 -8.38 -10.01 13.34
CA VAL A 127 -8.45 -8.76 12.58
C VAL A 127 -9.66 -8.81 11.66
N ALA A 128 -10.42 -7.71 11.59
CA ALA A 128 -11.54 -7.58 10.65
C ALA A 128 -11.01 -7.41 9.22
N LEU A 129 -11.55 -8.16 8.25
CA LEU A 129 -11.08 -8.21 6.85
C LEU A 129 -10.91 -6.82 6.22
N TRP A 130 -11.85 -5.93 6.48
CA TRP A 130 -11.94 -4.64 5.83
C TRP A 130 -10.78 -3.71 6.18
N ASP A 131 -10.22 -3.80 7.38
CA ASP A 131 -9.10 -2.94 7.79
C ASP A 131 -7.81 -3.25 6.99
N PRO A 132 -7.32 -4.50 6.93
CA PRO A 132 -6.23 -4.89 6.04
C PRO A 132 -6.53 -4.64 4.56
N TYR A 133 -7.77 -4.89 4.11
CA TYR A 133 -8.17 -4.66 2.72
C TYR A 133 -7.97 -3.18 2.33
N PHE A 134 -8.54 -2.23 3.08
CA PHE A 134 -8.42 -0.81 2.74
C PHE A 134 -7.00 -0.31 2.85
N ASN A 135 -6.27 -0.69 3.91
CA ASN A 135 -4.90 -0.23 4.09
C ASN A 135 -3.97 -0.71 2.96
N LEU A 136 -4.08 -1.99 2.56
CA LEU A 136 -3.29 -2.53 1.45
C LEU A 136 -3.76 -2.02 0.09
N ASN A 137 -5.07 -1.88 -0.14
CA ASN A 137 -5.61 -1.34 -1.39
C ASN A 137 -5.22 0.13 -1.58
N ASN A 138 -5.31 0.94 -0.52
CA ASN A 138 -4.87 2.33 -0.54
C ASN A 138 -3.36 2.44 -0.77
N LEU A 139 -2.57 1.61 -0.09
CA LEU A 139 -1.14 1.51 -0.35
C LEU A 139 -0.85 1.15 -1.82
N SER A 140 -1.59 0.21 -2.41
CA SER A 140 -1.39 -0.22 -3.79
C SER A 140 -1.61 0.89 -4.84
N ARG A 141 -2.38 1.92 -4.48
CA ARG A 141 -2.71 3.08 -5.33
C ARG A 141 -1.73 4.24 -5.16
N GLN A 142 -0.84 4.19 -4.17
CA GLN A 142 0.17 5.23 -3.97
C GLN A 142 1.26 5.11 -5.04
N VAL A 143 1.68 6.27 -5.59
CA VAL A 143 2.79 6.35 -6.55
C VAL A 143 4.09 5.85 -5.90
N ASN A 144 4.35 6.30 -4.67
CA ASN A 144 5.48 5.86 -3.87
C ASN A 144 4.97 5.01 -2.71
N GLN A 145 5.19 3.70 -2.80
CA GLN A 145 4.79 2.77 -1.75
C GLN A 145 5.94 2.56 -0.76
N GLU A 146 5.74 3.00 0.47
CA GLU A 146 6.72 2.86 1.54
C GLU A 146 6.32 1.77 2.52
N ASN A 147 7.33 1.06 3.01
CA ASN A 147 7.21 0.07 4.09
C ASN A 147 6.16 -1.02 3.78
N VAL A 148 6.09 -1.48 2.53
CA VAL A 148 5.06 -2.42 2.06
C VAL A 148 5.06 -3.70 2.89
N ILE A 149 6.23 -4.32 3.06
CA ILE A 149 6.36 -5.58 3.79
C ILE A 149 6.09 -5.37 5.27
N GLU A 150 6.57 -4.26 5.84
CA GLU A 150 6.33 -3.90 7.23
C GLU A 150 4.82 -3.72 7.52
N LYS A 151 4.08 -3.08 6.61
CA LYS A 151 2.61 -2.94 6.70
C LYS A 151 1.90 -4.28 6.62
N ILE A 152 2.29 -5.17 5.71
CA ILE A 152 1.75 -6.54 5.65
C ILE A 152 2.06 -7.30 6.94
N ASN A 153 3.31 -7.23 7.41
CA ASN A 153 3.77 -7.88 8.64
C ASN A 153 3.11 -7.34 9.91
N GLY A 154 2.54 -6.13 9.87
CA GLY A 154 1.74 -5.56 10.96
C GLY A 154 0.46 -6.35 11.26
N TYR A 155 -0.04 -7.11 10.29
CA TYR A 155 -1.21 -7.99 10.46
C TYR A 155 -0.85 -9.42 10.89
N LEU A 156 0.44 -9.77 10.86
CA LEU A 156 0.93 -11.12 11.11
C LEU A 156 1.46 -11.26 12.54
N PRO A 157 1.40 -12.47 13.13
CA PRO A 157 1.80 -12.68 14.52
C PRO A 157 3.31 -12.54 14.72
N GLY A 158 3.70 -12.42 16.00
CA GLY A 158 4.97 -11.83 16.44
C GLY A 158 6.26 -12.62 16.23
N THR A 159 6.25 -13.87 15.74
CA THR A 159 7.51 -14.59 15.44
C THR A 159 8.00 -14.31 14.02
N ALA A 160 9.32 -14.24 13.84
CA ALA A 160 9.94 -13.97 12.54
C ALA A 160 9.53 -15.00 11.47
N ASP A 161 9.30 -16.25 11.89
CA ASP A 161 8.91 -17.36 11.00
C ASP A 161 7.50 -17.21 10.43
N GLN A 162 6.65 -16.37 11.01
CA GLN A 162 5.30 -16.11 10.51
C GLN A 162 5.21 -14.87 9.62
N LYS A 163 6.27 -14.04 9.60
CA LYS A 163 6.32 -12.77 8.87
C LYS A 163 7.02 -12.92 7.52
N LEU A 164 6.68 -12.09 6.54
CA LEU A 164 7.47 -11.96 5.34
C LEU A 164 8.86 -11.39 5.69
N HIS A 165 9.91 -11.93 5.06
CA HIS A 165 11.25 -11.34 5.16
C HIS A 165 11.21 -9.93 4.56
N LEU A 166 11.79 -8.96 5.29
CA LEU A 166 11.97 -7.60 4.75
C LEU A 166 12.87 -7.64 3.52
N LEU A 167 12.76 -6.63 2.66
CA LEU A 167 13.64 -6.46 1.51
C LEU A 167 15.10 -6.38 2.00
N ASP A 168 15.97 -7.17 1.38
CA ASP A 168 17.40 -7.24 1.72
C ASP A 168 18.02 -5.84 1.81
N THR A 169 18.85 -5.63 2.83
CA THR A 169 19.45 -4.31 3.07
C THR A 169 20.32 -3.87 1.90
N SER A 170 21.01 -4.81 1.26
CA SER A 170 21.85 -4.56 0.08
C SER A 170 21.01 -4.10 -1.11
N LEU A 171 19.83 -4.69 -1.31
CA LEU A 171 18.88 -4.23 -2.35
C LEU A 171 18.36 -2.83 -2.03
N LYS A 172 18.01 -2.54 -0.77
CA LYS A 172 17.58 -1.19 -0.34
C LYS A 172 18.67 -0.14 -0.58
N GLU A 173 19.92 -0.46 -0.28
CA GLU A 173 21.08 0.43 -0.50
C GLU A 173 21.31 0.72 -2.00
N LEU A 174 20.92 -0.19 -2.88
CA LEU A 174 20.94 -0.02 -4.33
C LEU A 174 19.72 0.74 -4.88
N GLY A 175 18.83 1.19 -4.00
CA GLY A 175 17.63 1.95 -4.36
C GLY A 175 16.46 1.08 -4.80
N TYR A 176 16.52 -0.23 -4.61
CA TYR A 176 15.39 -1.11 -4.86
C TYR A 176 14.29 -0.90 -3.83
N LYS A 177 13.05 -1.08 -4.27
CA LYS A 177 11.85 -0.92 -3.45
C LYS A 177 10.93 -2.12 -3.64
N THR A 178 9.88 -2.18 -2.82
CA THR A 178 8.81 -3.17 -2.99
C THR A 178 7.51 -2.49 -3.39
N LYS A 179 6.68 -3.22 -4.14
CA LYS A 179 5.39 -2.77 -4.63
C LYS A 179 4.34 -3.85 -4.44
N ILE A 180 3.20 -3.45 -3.88
CA ILE A 180 1.98 -4.25 -3.81
C ILE A 180 0.99 -3.81 -4.90
N THR A 181 0.36 -4.78 -5.55
CA THR A 181 -0.66 -4.57 -6.59
C THR A 181 -1.78 -5.60 -6.47
N ASN A 182 -2.88 -5.41 -7.21
CA ASN A 182 -3.99 -6.35 -7.34
C ASN A 182 -4.57 -6.82 -6.00
N VAL A 183 -4.79 -5.88 -5.07
CA VAL A 183 -5.38 -6.16 -3.77
C VAL A 183 -6.87 -6.46 -3.94
N GLN A 184 -7.29 -7.69 -3.66
CA GLN A 184 -8.64 -8.19 -3.94
C GLN A 184 -9.13 -9.08 -2.81
N ILE A 185 -10.43 -9.02 -2.51
CA ILE A 185 -11.09 -9.96 -1.61
C ILE A 185 -11.54 -11.16 -2.44
N ASP A 186 -11.29 -12.35 -1.92
CA ASP A 186 -11.81 -13.60 -2.47
C ASP A 186 -12.59 -14.33 -1.37
N HIS A 187 -13.69 -14.97 -1.75
CA HIS A 187 -14.53 -15.73 -0.84
C HIS A 187 -14.35 -17.21 -1.11
N ALA A 188 -13.46 -17.87 -0.38
CA ALA A 188 -13.27 -19.30 -0.51
C ALA A 188 -14.52 -20.03 0.00
N THR A 189 -15.23 -20.71 -0.92
CA THR A 189 -16.35 -21.60 -0.60
C THR A 189 -15.85 -23.04 -0.48
N ASN A 190 -15.52 -23.47 0.74
CA ASN A 190 -15.31 -24.89 1.02
C ASN A 190 -16.42 -25.41 1.94
N ASN A 191 -17.34 -26.21 1.36
CA ASN A 191 -18.31 -27.18 1.93
C ASN A 191 -18.81 -27.08 3.39
N SER A 192 -18.79 -25.91 4.04
CA SER A 192 -19.52 -25.54 5.28
C SER A 192 -18.98 -24.26 5.93
N SER A 193 -17.83 -23.73 5.50
CA SER A 193 -17.29 -22.44 5.95
C SER A 193 -16.94 -21.54 4.76
N LYS A 194 -17.59 -20.37 4.68
CA LYS A 194 -17.06 -19.26 3.88
C LYS A 194 -15.93 -18.64 4.70
N SER A 195 -14.70 -18.73 4.20
CA SER A 195 -13.58 -17.96 4.74
C SER A 195 -13.18 -16.95 3.68
N SER A 196 -13.24 -15.68 4.04
CA SER A 196 -12.72 -14.62 3.19
C SER A 196 -11.19 -14.66 3.20
N GLU A 197 -10.57 -14.46 2.04
CA GLU A 197 -9.14 -14.33 1.83
C GLU A 197 -8.87 -12.96 1.21
N LEU A 198 -7.73 -12.35 1.54
CA LEU A 198 -7.26 -11.12 0.89
C LEU A 198 -6.07 -11.49 0.00
N ARG A 199 -6.25 -11.44 -1.31
CA ARG A 199 -5.21 -11.69 -2.32
C ARG A 199 -4.53 -10.40 -2.72
N PHE A 200 -3.24 -10.47 -2.98
CA PHE A 200 -2.45 -9.36 -3.51
C PHE A 200 -1.19 -9.90 -4.16
N ASN A 201 -0.52 -9.08 -4.95
CA ASN A 201 0.76 -9.43 -5.53
C ASN A 201 1.88 -8.55 -4.99
N LEU A 202 3.05 -9.12 -4.76
CA LEU A 202 4.25 -8.45 -4.26
C LEU A 202 5.37 -8.50 -5.31
N SER A 203 5.95 -7.35 -5.62
CA SER A 203 7.04 -7.22 -6.60
C SER A 203 8.18 -6.34 -6.08
N ILE A 204 9.34 -6.48 -6.71
CA ILE A 204 10.53 -5.65 -6.51
C ILE A 204 10.61 -4.65 -7.65
N LEU A 205 10.86 -3.39 -7.31
CA LEU A 205 11.21 -2.33 -8.25
C LEU A 205 12.70 -2.02 -8.15
N ASN A 206 13.37 -1.80 -9.27
CA ASN A 206 14.72 -1.23 -9.29
C ASN A 206 14.69 0.28 -9.03
N ASN A 207 15.86 0.92 -9.07
CA ASN A 207 16.02 2.36 -8.86
C ASN A 207 15.43 3.23 -10.00
N GLN A 208 15.03 2.65 -11.13
CA GLN A 208 14.25 3.31 -12.19
C GLN A 208 12.75 2.95 -12.15
N ASP A 209 12.26 2.42 -11.03
CA ASP A 209 10.87 2.00 -10.82
C ASP A 209 10.38 0.93 -11.83
N GLN A 210 11.29 0.13 -12.37
CA GLN A 210 10.98 -1.00 -13.23
C GLN A 210 10.80 -2.28 -12.41
N ILE A 211 9.77 -3.05 -12.76
CA ILE A 211 9.51 -4.34 -12.13
C ILE A 211 10.61 -5.34 -12.50
N VAL A 212 11.23 -5.93 -11.49
CA VAL A 212 12.27 -6.96 -11.64
C VAL A 212 11.72 -8.31 -11.20
N LYS A 213 11.80 -9.29 -12.09
CA LYS A 213 11.34 -10.67 -11.84
C LYS A 213 12.36 -11.50 -11.07
N ASP A 214 11.96 -12.70 -10.64
CA ASP A 214 12.81 -13.68 -9.96
C ASP A 214 13.94 -14.23 -10.84
N ASP A 215 13.74 -14.24 -12.15
CA ASP A 215 14.77 -14.52 -13.17
C ASP A 215 15.65 -13.29 -13.51
N PHE A 216 15.40 -12.14 -12.87
CA PHE A 216 16.04 -10.84 -13.10
C PHE A 216 15.74 -10.20 -14.46
N SER A 217 14.73 -10.69 -15.17
CA SER A 217 14.18 -10.00 -16.35
C SER A 217 13.28 -8.83 -15.95
N PHE A 218 13.13 -7.87 -16.86
CA PHE A 218 12.25 -6.71 -16.69
C PHE A 218 10.97 -6.92 -17.49
N ASP A 219 9.83 -6.89 -16.81
CA ASP A 219 8.51 -6.99 -17.44
C ASP A 219 7.50 -6.13 -16.68
N GLN A 220 7.07 -5.04 -17.31
CA GLN A 220 6.10 -4.10 -16.72
C GLN A 220 4.69 -4.69 -16.62
N ASN A 221 4.40 -5.75 -17.37
CA ASN A 221 3.11 -6.44 -17.32
C ASN A 221 3.10 -7.55 -16.26
N TRP A 222 4.26 -7.95 -15.75
CA TRP A 222 4.31 -8.93 -14.67
C TRP A 222 3.77 -8.32 -13.38
N THR A 223 2.80 -9.00 -12.79
CA THR A 223 2.04 -8.44 -11.68
C THR A 223 2.64 -8.75 -10.31
N GLY A 224 3.77 -9.49 -10.25
CA GLY A 224 4.44 -9.87 -9.00
C GLY A 224 4.10 -11.30 -8.51
N LEU A 225 4.69 -11.66 -7.37
CA LEU A 225 4.41 -12.91 -6.66
C LEU A 225 3.03 -12.82 -5.99
N SER A 226 2.13 -13.76 -6.29
CA SER A 226 0.81 -13.79 -5.66
C SER A 226 0.88 -14.34 -4.23
N LEU A 227 0.33 -13.58 -3.30
CA LEU A 227 0.26 -13.88 -1.88
C LEU A 227 -1.18 -13.73 -1.39
N LYS A 228 -1.52 -14.40 -0.28
CA LYS A 228 -2.82 -14.22 0.36
C LYS A 228 -2.74 -14.10 1.88
N LEU A 229 -3.49 -13.17 2.47
CA LEU A 229 -3.83 -13.18 3.90
C LEU A 229 -5.08 -14.02 4.11
N THR A 230 -5.08 -14.85 5.16
CA THR A 230 -6.22 -15.71 5.52
C THR A 230 -6.53 -15.63 7.01
N ASN A 231 -7.55 -16.38 7.42
CA ASN A 231 -7.92 -16.55 8.83
C ASN A 231 -8.47 -15.28 9.49
N PHE A 232 -9.19 -14.47 8.73
CA PHE A 232 -9.99 -13.36 9.27
C PHE A 232 -11.13 -13.89 10.14
N ALA A 233 -11.56 -13.10 11.13
CA ALA A 233 -12.63 -13.53 12.03
C ALA A 233 -13.93 -13.85 11.28
N LYS A 234 -14.57 -14.94 11.69
CA LYS A 234 -15.87 -15.35 11.15
C LYS A 234 -16.90 -14.23 11.27
N GLY A 235 -17.54 -13.87 10.16
CA GLY A 235 -18.55 -12.81 10.11
C GLY A 235 -17.99 -11.39 10.06
N GLN A 236 -16.68 -11.17 10.23
CA GLN A 236 -16.04 -9.85 10.06
C GLN A 236 -15.78 -9.49 8.59
N ASP A 237 -16.08 -10.42 7.67
CA ASP A 237 -16.14 -10.20 6.24
C ASP A 237 -17.46 -9.58 5.77
N SER A 238 -18.48 -9.53 6.64
CA SER A 238 -19.69 -8.77 6.34
C SER A 238 -19.34 -7.29 6.17
N PHE A 239 -19.49 -6.75 4.97
CA PHE A 239 -19.32 -5.32 4.69
C PHE A 239 -20.20 -4.43 5.60
N LEU A 240 -21.30 -4.96 6.14
CA LEU A 240 -22.12 -4.23 7.12
C LEU A 240 -21.44 -4.02 8.50
N ASN A 241 -20.31 -4.69 8.77
CA ASN A 241 -19.58 -4.58 10.03
C ASN A 241 -18.46 -3.53 10.01
N ILE A 242 -18.35 -2.72 8.93
CA ILE A 242 -17.46 -1.56 8.94
C ILE A 242 -17.88 -0.65 10.11
N PRO A 243 -16.98 -0.30 11.05
CA PRO A 243 -17.31 0.54 12.18
C PRO A 243 -17.86 1.90 11.73
N ILE A 244 -18.91 2.35 12.40
CA ILE A 244 -19.61 3.60 12.07
C ILE A 244 -19.35 4.59 13.20
N LYS A 245 -18.90 5.79 12.83
CA LYS A 245 -18.74 6.94 13.73
C LYS A 245 -19.68 8.04 13.28
N HIS A 246 -20.09 8.90 14.22
CA HIS A 246 -20.92 10.06 13.91
C HIS A 246 -20.40 11.30 14.62
N ASN A 247 -20.65 12.45 14.00
CA ASN A 247 -20.34 13.76 14.57
C ASN A 247 -21.44 14.77 14.24
N PHE A 248 -21.70 15.69 15.16
CA PHE A 248 -22.59 16.82 14.92
C PHE A 248 -21.74 18.04 14.60
N VAL A 249 -21.81 18.51 13.36
CA VAL A 249 -21.05 19.68 12.90
C VAL A 249 -21.98 20.87 12.86
N GLU A 250 -21.63 21.93 13.57
CA GLU A 250 -22.33 23.21 13.45
C GLU A 250 -22.04 23.81 12.07
N VAL A 251 -23.11 24.12 11.36
CA VAL A 251 -23.08 24.77 10.06
C VAL A 251 -23.83 26.07 10.17
N ILE A 252 -23.18 27.13 9.72
CA ILE A 252 -23.78 28.45 9.63
C ILE A 252 -24.34 28.61 8.22
N SER A 253 -25.62 28.94 8.13
CA SER A 253 -26.20 29.41 6.87
C SER A 253 -26.78 30.81 7.01
N ARG A 254 -26.77 31.53 5.89
CA ARG A 254 -27.43 32.82 5.75
C ARG A 254 -28.76 32.58 5.06
N GLU A 255 -29.84 32.79 5.79
CA GLU A 255 -31.18 32.81 5.22
C GLU A 255 -31.79 34.17 5.54
N ASN A 256 -32.22 34.92 4.50
CA ASN A 256 -32.79 36.27 4.64
C ASN A 256 -31.95 37.23 5.51
N ASN A 257 -30.63 37.28 5.29
CA ASN A 257 -29.66 38.11 6.05
C ASN A 257 -29.50 37.78 7.54
N ASN A 258 -30.15 36.73 8.06
CA ASN A 258 -29.92 36.25 9.43
C ASN A 258 -28.97 35.03 9.40
N LEU A 259 -27.93 35.09 10.23
CA LEU A 259 -27.04 33.95 10.47
C LEU A 259 -27.74 33.01 11.45
N GLN A 260 -27.93 31.75 11.05
CA GLN A 260 -28.41 30.72 11.96
C GLN A 260 -27.50 29.51 11.94
N GLY A 261 -27.17 29.04 13.14
CA GLY A 261 -26.50 27.77 13.37
C GLY A 261 -27.53 26.65 13.32
N TRP A 262 -27.34 25.74 12.38
CA TRP A 262 -27.98 24.42 12.38
C TRP A 262 -26.88 23.35 12.38
N HIS A 263 -27.24 22.11 12.65
CA HIS A 263 -26.26 21.01 12.66
C HIS A 263 -26.39 20.14 11.41
N ARG A 264 -25.25 19.76 10.86
CA ARG A 264 -25.14 18.62 9.94
C ARG A 264 -24.72 17.41 10.76
N LEU A 265 -25.41 16.29 10.56
CA LEU A 265 -25.01 15.02 11.14
C LEU A 265 -24.09 14.31 10.16
N ASP A 266 -22.81 14.21 10.50
CA ASP A 266 -21.84 13.45 9.73
C ASP A 266 -21.83 12.03 10.21
N ILE A 267 -21.99 11.09 9.29
CA ILE A 267 -21.84 9.66 9.53
C ILE A 267 -20.69 9.19 8.67
N SER A 268 -19.65 8.68 9.32
CA SER A 268 -18.44 8.19 8.68
C SER A 268 -18.29 6.69 8.91
N PHE A 269 -17.84 6.00 7.87
CA PHE A 269 -17.48 4.59 7.92
C PHE A 269 -15.97 4.49 8.07
N GLU A 270 -15.49 3.83 9.11
CA GLU A 270 -14.06 3.71 9.39
C GLU A 270 -13.33 3.09 8.19
N ASN A 271 -12.17 3.67 7.84
CA ASN A 271 -11.35 3.32 6.68
C ASN A 271 -11.95 3.60 5.28
N LEU A 272 -13.18 4.12 5.17
CA LEU A 272 -13.70 4.71 3.92
C LEU A 272 -13.43 6.21 3.92
N THR A 273 -12.37 6.62 3.23
CA THR A 273 -11.83 7.99 3.35
C THR A 273 -12.20 8.89 2.18
N THR A 274 -12.64 8.31 1.06
CA THR A 274 -13.03 9.05 -0.14
C THR A 274 -14.52 8.92 -0.40
N LYS A 275 -15.07 9.91 -1.11
CA LYS A 275 -16.45 9.89 -1.58
C LYS A 275 -16.77 8.67 -2.45
N GLN A 276 -15.84 8.25 -3.30
CA GLN A 276 -16.03 7.09 -4.19
C GLN A 276 -16.14 5.79 -3.40
N GLU A 277 -15.32 5.60 -2.37
CA GLU A 277 -15.37 4.39 -1.51
C GLU A 277 -16.70 4.27 -0.78
N VAL A 278 -17.20 5.37 -0.19
CA VAL A 278 -18.51 5.37 0.45
C VAL A 278 -19.63 5.15 -0.57
N THR A 279 -19.52 5.73 -1.77
CA THR A 279 -20.49 5.50 -2.85
C THR A 279 -20.56 4.02 -3.22
N TRP A 280 -19.41 3.36 -3.44
CA TRP A 280 -19.34 1.93 -3.73
C TRP A 280 -19.90 1.08 -2.58
N TYR A 281 -19.56 1.42 -1.34
CA TYR A 281 -20.09 0.75 -0.17
C TYR A 281 -21.63 0.78 -0.13
N LEU A 282 -22.22 1.97 -0.29
CA LEU A 282 -23.66 2.17 -0.25
C LEU A 282 -24.37 1.53 -1.45
N GLN A 283 -23.75 1.54 -2.65
CA GLN A 283 -24.23 0.76 -3.80
C GLN A 283 -24.34 -0.72 -3.45
N ALA A 284 -23.31 -1.30 -2.83
CA ALA A 284 -23.34 -2.71 -2.44
C ALA A 284 -24.40 -3.01 -1.38
N VAL A 285 -24.64 -2.08 -0.45
CA VAL A 285 -25.76 -2.17 0.51
C VAL A 285 -27.10 -2.25 -0.22
N VAL A 286 -27.32 -1.39 -1.22
CA VAL A 286 -28.56 -1.40 -2.01
C VAL A 286 -28.72 -2.69 -2.80
N ARG A 287 -27.68 -3.08 -3.55
CA ARG A 287 -27.67 -4.29 -4.40
C ARG A 287 -27.90 -5.59 -3.62
N LYS A 288 -27.29 -5.70 -2.44
CA LYS A 288 -27.43 -6.87 -1.57
C LYS A 288 -28.71 -6.82 -0.71
N ASN A 289 -29.60 -5.86 -0.96
CA ASN A 289 -30.85 -5.63 -0.23
C ASN A 289 -30.64 -5.49 1.29
N LYS A 290 -29.61 -4.72 1.67
CA LYS A 290 -29.15 -4.54 3.06
C LYS A 290 -29.42 -3.15 3.64
N VAL A 291 -30.21 -2.32 2.97
CA VAL A 291 -30.54 -0.96 3.43
C VAL A 291 -31.11 -0.96 4.85
N VAL A 292 -32.05 -1.86 5.16
CA VAL A 292 -32.66 -1.96 6.50
C VAL A 292 -31.62 -2.34 7.56
N ASP A 293 -30.72 -3.28 7.24
CA ASP A 293 -29.67 -3.73 8.15
C ASP A 293 -28.64 -2.61 8.40
N LEU A 294 -28.24 -1.87 7.36
CA LEU A 294 -27.37 -0.69 7.49
C LEU A 294 -27.99 0.36 8.41
N LEU A 295 -29.25 0.74 8.17
CA LEU A 295 -29.94 1.75 8.97
C LEU A 295 -30.07 1.32 10.43
N LYS A 296 -30.29 0.03 10.69
CA LYS A 296 -30.29 -0.54 12.03
C LYS A 296 -28.91 -0.41 12.70
N ASN A 297 -27.83 -0.69 11.96
CA ASN A 297 -26.46 -0.55 12.46
C ASN A 297 -26.13 0.91 12.79
N ILE A 298 -26.46 1.84 11.90
CA ILE A 298 -26.32 3.28 12.13
C ILE A 298 -27.13 3.69 13.37
N LYS A 299 -28.40 3.29 13.49
CA LYS A 299 -29.24 3.62 14.66
C LYS A 299 -28.64 3.11 15.97
N ASN A 300 -27.99 1.95 15.95
CA ASN A 300 -27.37 1.37 17.13
C ASN A 300 -26.17 2.18 17.62
N THR A 301 -25.45 2.93 16.78
CA THR A 301 -24.34 3.79 17.24
C THR A 301 -24.82 4.92 18.14
N PHE A 302 -26.01 5.44 17.89
CA PHE A 302 -26.63 6.50 18.71
C PHE A 302 -27.24 5.99 20.02
N LYS A 303 -27.60 4.70 20.12
CA LYS A 303 -28.25 4.15 21.33
C LYS A 303 -27.33 4.17 22.55
N ALA A 304 -26.01 4.19 22.34
CA ALA A 304 -25.04 4.31 23.42
C ALA A 304 -25.05 5.71 24.08
N GLN A 305 -25.62 6.73 23.44
CA GLN A 305 -25.55 8.13 23.88
C GLN A 305 -26.95 8.77 23.88
N ARG A 306 -27.67 8.71 25.02
CA ARG A 306 -29.05 9.26 25.17
C ARG A 306 -29.21 10.72 24.68
N GLN A 307 -28.15 11.53 24.74
CA GLN A 307 -28.17 12.93 24.32
C GLN A 307 -28.29 13.11 22.79
N ASP A 308 -27.88 12.12 21.99
CA ASP A 308 -27.86 12.23 20.53
C ASP A 308 -29.26 12.20 19.92
N ASN A 309 -30.17 11.41 20.50
CA ASN A 309 -31.57 11.38 20.05
C ASN A 309 -32.25 12.76 20.23
N ALA A 310 -31.94 13.44 21.34
CA ALA A 310 -32.43 14.80 21.56
C ALA A 310 -31.83 15.78 20.56
N ARG A 311 -30.54 15.65 20.22
CA ARG A 311 -29.84 16.49 19.23
C ARG A 311 -30.37 16.31 17.80
N ILE A 312 -30.60 15.08 17.35
CA ILE A 312 -31.19 14.79 16.03
C ILE A 312 -32.56 15.49 15.90
N ASN A 313 -33.40 15.35 16.92
CA ASN A 313 -34.71 16.00 16.94
C ASN A 313 -34.61 17.53 16.95
N SER A 314 -33.61 18.09 17.61
CA SER A 314 -33.61 19.52 17.92
C SER A 314 -32.84 20.37 16.91
N HIS A 315 -31.77 19.91 16.27
CA HIS A 315 -30.89 20.82 15.50
C HIS A 315 -30.41 20.32 14.14
N VAL A 316 -30.68 19.07 13.76
CA VAL A 316 -30.14 18.51 12.51
C VAL A 316 -30.98 18.93 11.30
N TYR A 317 -30.35 19.58 10.31
CA TYR A 317 -30.97 19.95 9.04
C TYR A 317 -30.63 19.00 7.89
N ALA A 318 -29.41 18.45 7.90
CA ALA A 318 -28.92 17.56 6.86
C ALA A 318 -28.04 16.45 7.46
N ILE A 319 -27.96 15.34 6.74
CA ILE A 319 -27.13 14.18 7.08
C ILE A 319 -26.12 13.99 5.97
N SER A 320 -24.83 13.95 6.29
CA SER A 320 -23.76 13.71 5.31
C SER A 320 -23.16 12.33 5.54
N LEU A 321 -23.10 11.54 4.46
CA LEU A 321 -22.30 10.32 4.38
C LEU A 321 -20.96 10.57 3.65
N ASN A 322 -20.70 11.81 3.19
CA ASN A 322 -19.45 12.14 2.50
C ASN A 322 -18.30 12.36 3.50
N PRO A 323 -17.23 11.53 3.49
CA PRO A 323 -16.09 11.71 4.39
C PRO A 323 -15.28 12.99 4.10
N GLU A 324 -15.41 13.55 2.90
CA GLU A 324 -14.70 14.78 2.49
C GLU A 324 -15.36 16.06 3.04
N HIS A 325 -16.56 15.95 3.61
CA HIS A 325 -17.31 17.09 4.13
C HIS A 325 -16.92 17.50 5.56
N ASN A 326 -16.08 16.72 6.25
CA ASN A 326 -15.77 16.90 7.68
C ASN A 326 -15.22 18.30 8.04
N SER A 327 -14.65 19.04 7.09
CA SER A 327 -14.12 20.41 7.28
C SER A 327 -15.08 21.53 6.84
N ILE A 328 -16.21 21.20 6.22
CA ILE A 328 -17.14 22.19 5.68
C ILE A 328 -18.13 22.63 6.77
N THR A 329 -17.99 23.88 7.21
CA THR A 329 -18.82 24.52 8.25
C THR A 329 -19.74 25.63 7.71
N ARG A 330 -19.72 25.88 6.40
CA ARG A 330 -20.55 26.90 5.74
C ARG A 330 -21.23 26.31 4.51
N TYR A 331 -22.56 26.44 4.46
CA TYR A 331 -23.35 26.08 3.30
C TYR A 331 -24.36 27.18 2.97
N GLU A 332 -24.63 27.34 1.67
CA GLU A 332 -25.90 27.92 1.22
C GLU A 332 -26.98 26.86 1.40
N THR A 333 -27.99 27.12 2.22
CA THR A 333 -29.08 26.17 2.56
C THR A 333 -29.76 25.58 1.32
N HIS A 334 -29.77 26.32 0.21
CA HIS A 334 -30.40 25.94 -1.06
C HIS A 334 -29.57 24.96 -1.91
N LYS A 335 -28.32 24.65 -1.52
CA LYS A 335 -27.38 23.86 -2.33
C LYS A 335 -26.97 22.52 -1.73
N LEU A 336 -27.45 22.19 -0.52
CA LEU A 336 -27.08 20.93 0.15
C LEU A 336 -27.70 19.72 -0.52
N TYR A 337 -28.95 19.83 -0.93
CA TYR A 337 -29.63 18.81 -1.72
C TYR A 337 -29.53 19.19 -3.20
N ASP A 338 -28.99 18.30 -4.03
CA ASP A 338 -28.92 18.53 -5.47
C ASP A 338 -30.27 18.19 -6.13
N TYR A 339 -31.18 19.17 -6.11
CA TYR A 339 -32.48 19.05 -6.78
C TYR A 339 -32.37 18.94 -8.30
N GLN A 340 -31.26 19.40 -8.89
CA GLN A 340 -31.11 19.44 -10.35
C GLN A 340 -30.89 18.05 -10.92
N THR A 341 -30.03 17.26 -10.26
CA THR A 341 -29.70 15.90 -10.71
C THR A 341 -30.49 14.82 -9.99
N ASN A 342 -30.98 15.09 -8.77
CA ASN A 342 -31.65 14.13 -7.89
C ASN A 342 -30.92 12.77 -7.84
N SER A 343 -29.60 12.79 -7.93
CA SER A 343 -28.83 11.57 -8.15
C SER A 343 -28.37 10.92 -6.84
N GLY A 344 -28.23 11.71 -5.76
CA GLY A 344 -27.59 11.27 -4.51
C GLY A 344 -26.07 11.34 -4.53
N SER A 345 -25.49 11.92 -5.59
CA SER A 345 -24.05 11.96 -5.81
C SER A 345 -23.29 12.76 -4.75
N ASN A 346 -23.93 13.68 -4.04
CA ASN A 346 -23.29 14.44 -2.96
C ASN A 346 -23.23 13.69 -1.62
N LEU A 347 -23.84 12.51 -1.53
CA LEU A 347 -23.99 11.71 -0.31
C LEU A 347 -24.67 12.49 0.85
N ILE A 348 -25.60 13.39 0.52
CA ILE A 348 -26.37 14.18 1.50
C ILE A 348 -27.83 13.76 1.48
N ALA A 349 -28.40 13.54 2.66
CA ALA A 349 -29.84 13.38 2.88
C ALA A 349 -30.41 14.55 3.69
N GLY A 350 -31.70 14.84 3.54
CA GLY A 350 -32.32 16.05 4.10
C GLY A 350 -31.82 17.33 3.42
N GLY A 351 -31.79 18.43 4.17
CA GLY A 351 -31.36 19.73 3.63
C GLY A 351 -32.39 20.40 2.72
N HIS A 352 -33.67 20.05 2.88
CA HIS A 352 -34.79 20.56 2.09
C HIS A 352 -36.01 20.85 2.97
N GLU A 353 -37.06 21.41 2.37
CA GLU A 353 -38.31 21.71 3.06
C GLU A 353 -39.15 20.46 3.37
N ASN A 354 -40.12 20.60 4.28
CA ASN A 354 -41.13 19.57 4.55
C ASN A 354 -42.20 19.61 3.46
N GLY A 355 -42.64 18.46 2.98
CA GLY A 355 -43.69 18.34 1.98
C GLY A 355 -43.24 17.60 0.72
N ASN A 356 -44.08 17.65 -0.31
CA ASN A 356 -43.68 17.16 -1.63
C ASN A 356 -42.73 18.18 -2.23
N ILE A 357 -41.54 17.73 -2.61
CA ILE A 357 -40.59 18.60 -3.31
C ILE A 357 -40.80 18.40 -4.81
N ILE A 358 -41.11 19.51 -5.49
CA ILE A 358 -41.33 19.55 -6.93
C ILE A 358 -40.26 20.44 -7.56
N TYR A 359 -39.49 19.88 -8.50
CA TYR A 359 -38.54 20.61 -9.32
C TYR A 359 -38.85 20.36 -10.79
N ASN A 360 -38.88 21.41 -11.61
CA ASN A 360 -39.24 21.33 -13.04
C ASN A 360 -40.52 20.51 -13.32
N ARG A 361 -41.57 20.72 -12.49
CA ARG A 361 -42.86 20.00 -12.54
C ARG A 361 -42.79 18.49 -12.28
N GLN A 362 -41.64 17.98 -11.86
CA GLN A 362 -41.46 16.60 -11.44
C GLN A 362 -41.40 16.53 -9.92
N LYS A 363 -42.15 15.59 -9.33
CA LYS A 363 -42.05 15.29 -7.91
C LYS A 363 -40.76 14.49 -7.68
N ILE A 364 -39.79 15.11 -7.04
CA ILE A 364 -38.48 14.50 -6.76
C ILE A 364 -38.41 13.87 -5.37
N ILE A 365 -39.19 14.41 -4.40
CA ILE A 365 -39.37 13.83 -3.07
C ILE A 365 -40.86 13.79 -2.74
N ASP A 366 -41.37 12.61 -2.40
CA ASP A 366 -42.74 12.41 -1.93
C ASP A 366 -42.81 12.51 -0.41
N ASN A 367 -43.93 12.97 0.15
CA ASN A 367 -44.16 13.04 1.60
C ASN A 367 -43.84 11.74 2.36
N ARG A 368 -43.99 10.58 1.71
CA ARG A 368 -43.66 9.28 2.31
C ARG A 368 -42.15 9.10 2.55
N TRP A 369 -41.33 9.74 1.72
CA TRP A 369 -39.87 9.72 1.77
C TRP A 369 -39.29 10.95 2.45
N ASN A 370 -40.07 12.03 2.58
CA ASN A 370 -39.68 13.23 3.30
C ASN A 370 -39.73 12.97 4.81
N GLY A 371 -38.57 13.05 5.43
CA GLY A 371 -38.35 12.95 6.86
C GLY A 371 -38.12 14.30 7.55
N MET A 372 -38.32 15.42 6.88
CA MET A 372 -38.20 16.77 7.43
C MET A 372 -39.49 17.20 8.13
N ARG A 373 -39.35 17.93 9.24
CA ARG A 373 -40.43 18.61 9.95
C ARG A 373 -40.18 20.10 10.00
N LYS A 374 -41.26 20.89 9.99
CA LYS A 374 -41.20 22.31 10.29
C LYS A 374 -41.14 22.51 11.81
N HIS A 375 -40.15 23.26 12.28
CA HIS A 375 -39.97 23.64 13.68
C HIS A 375 -39.72 25.14 13.78
N GLY A 376 -40.78 25.90 14.08
CA GLY A 376 -40.77 27.36 13.94
C GLY A 376 -40.69 27.75 12.46
N GLN A 377 -39.69 28.57 12.10
CA GLN A 377 -39.45 29.00 10.72
C GLN A 377 -38.56 28.05 9.92
N PHE A 378 -38.00 27.01 10.55
CA PHE A 378 -36.95 26.18 9.95
C PHE A 378 -37.41 24.74 9.74
N TYR A 379 -36.75 24.06 8.81
CA TYR A 379 -36.92 22.63 8.60
C TYR A 379 -35.82 21.86 9.33
N ARG A 380 -36.16 20.72 9.90
CA ARG A 380 -35.25 19.86 10.67
C ARG A 380 -35.62 18.39 10.45
N VAL A 381 -34.68 17.48 10.61
CA VAL A 381 -34.96 16.04 10.56
C VAL A 381 -35.95 15.68 11.68
N GLN A 382 -37.02 14.95 11.36
CA GLN A 382 -38.06 14.50 12.29
C GLN A 382 -37.60 13.30 13.11
N GLY A 383 -36.59 13.50 13.97
CA GLY A 383 -36.06 12.44 14.83
C GLY A 383 -35.54 11.25 14.02
N PHE A 384 -35.55 10.06 14.63
CA PHE A 384 -35.09 8.85 13.94
C PHE A 384 -35.99 8.41 12.79
N ASP A 385 -37.30 8.65 12.86
CA ASP A 385 -38.22 8.26 11.78
C ASP A 385 -38.04 9.15 10.55
N GLY A 386 -37.74 10.43 10.76
CA GLY A 386 -37.33 11.33 9.70
C GLY A 386 -35.98 10.95 9.12
N PHE A 387 -35.00 10.71 10.00
CA PHE A 387 -33.66 10.27 9.63
C PHE A 387 -33.66 9.01 8.74
N GLU A 388 -34.43 7.99 9.13
CA GLU A 388 -34.55 6.76 8.35
C GLU A 388 -35.21 7.01 6.98
N ARG A 389 -36.22 7.88 6.91
CA ARG A 389 -36.88 8.24 5.64
C ARG A 389 -35.92 8.96 4.69
N GLU A 390 -35.18 9.94 5.21
CA GLU A 390 -34.18 10.70 4.45
C GLU A 390 -33.07 9.81 3.89
N LEU A 391 -32.50 8.93 4.72
CA LEU A 391 -31.46 8.01 4.24
C LEU A 391 -32.00 6.97 3.26
N LYS A 392 -33.22 6.46 3.45
CA LYS A 392 -33.83 5.55 2.47
C LYS A 392 -34.07 6.24 1.14
N HIS A 393 -34.52 7.50 1.17
CA HIS A 393 -34.67 8.31 -0.04
C HIS A 393 -33.34 8.47 -0.76
N LEU A 394 -32.29 8.91 -0.06
CA LEU A 394 -30.94 9.02 -0.61
C LEU A 394 -30.50 7.72 -1.29
N LEU A 395 -30.63 6.57 -0.60
CA LEU A 395 -30.22 5.25 -1.11
C LEU A 395 -31.13 4.71 -2.23
N SER A 396 -32.28 5.34 -2.48
CA SER A 396 -33.15 5.02 -3.62
C SER A 396 -32.74 5.73 -4.92
N LEU A 397 -31.87 6.74 -4.84
CA LEU A 397 -31.52 7.58 -5.98
C LEU A 397 -30.59 6.87 -6.96
N SER A 398 -30.49 7.41 -8.17
CA SER A 398 -29.79 6.78 -9.30
C SER A 398 -28.31 6.50 -9.04
N THR A 399 -27.62 7.31 -8.24
CA THR A 399 -26.21 7.06 -7.87
C THR A 399 -26.05 5.68 -7.20
N PHE A 400 -27.05 5.19 -6.46
CA PHE A 400 -26.98 3.90 -5.79
C PHE A 400 -27.74 2.78 -6.49
N THR A 401 -28.70 3.11 -7.37
CA THR A 401 -29.54 2.14 -8.07
C THR A 401 -29.10 1.86 -9.50
N ASP A 402 -28.26 2.70 -10.13
CA ASP A 402 -27.69 2.45 -11.45
C ASP A 402 -26.53 1.45 -11.37
N ASN A 403 -26.55 0.42 -12.22
CA ASN A 403 -25.64 -0.72 -12.22
C ASN A 403 -24.42 -0.53 -13.14
N ASN A 404 -24.33 0.59 -13.87
CA ASN A 404 -23.30 0.82 -14.88
C ASN A 404 -21.85 0.76 -14.35
N ASN A 405 -21.64 0.90 -13.03
CA ASN A 405 -20.31 0.95 -12.41
C ASN A 405 -20.00 -0.26 -11.49
N ASP A 406 -20.84 -1.30 -11.50
CA ASP A 406 -20.74 -2.41 -10.53
C ASP A 406 -19.45 -3.23 -10.71
N ALA A 407 -18.90 -3.34 -11.92
CA ALA A 407 -17.71 -4.15 -12.22
C ALA A 407 -16.44 -3.71 -11.46
N ASN A 408 -16.36 -2.44 -11.06
CA ASN A 408 -15.22 -1.89 -10.32
C ASN A 408 -15.48 -1.77 -8.82
N ASN A 409 -16.66 -2.19 -8.35
CA ASN A 409 -17.07 -2.04 -6.95
C ASN A 409 -16.58 -3.23 -6.11
N PRO A 410 -15.59 -3.04 -5.21
CA PRO A 410 -15.01 -4.14 -4.45
C PRO A 410 -15.94 -4.77 -3.42
N PHE A 411 -17.04 -4.10 -3.07
CA PHE A 411 -18.05 -4.62 -2.14
C PHE A 411 -19.09 -5.50 -2.83
N LEU A 412 -19.12 -5.51 -4.16
CA LEU A 412 -20.01 -6.33 -4.99
C LEU A 412 -19.37 -7.61 -5.53
N ALA A 413 -18.04 -7.70 -5.47
CA ALA A 413 -17.29 -8.90 -5.78
C ALA A 413 -17.70 -10.11 -4.93
#